data_AF-B5JT51-F1
#
_entry.id   AF-B5JT51-F1
#
_cell.length_a   1.000
_cell.length_b   1.000
_cell.length_c   1.000
_cell.angle_alpha   90.00
_cell.angle_beta   90.00
_cell.angle_gamma   90.00
#
_symmetry.space_group_name_H-M   'P 1'
#
loop_
_entity.id
_entity.type
_entity.pdbx_description
1 polymer ?
#
loop_
_entity_poly.entity_id
_entity_poly.type
_entity_poly.pdbx_seq_one_letter_code
_entity_poly.pdbx_strand_id
1 'polypeptide(L)'
;MDKDEVQKNLLEMNELITKLDPAIRGAAFEIMTPYWFDNIPVAKTAKNPKTEKEETKEEVDTTDLGSFISGFEHDKPKDNVMLLVAWLYSQYGAYPIQAKEIKELGDACGLVIPSRADNTMRQAKDKGKGLFNQQGKGWKLTVSGELYLKSTYSVTKGNKPAPKD
;
A
#
# COMPACT_ATOMS: atom_id res chain seq x y z
N MET A 1 10.60 26.66 -9.09
CA MET A 1 9.46 27.57 -9.30
C MET A 1 9.67 28.77 -8.41
N ASP A 2 9.78 29.94 -9.02
CA ASP A 2 9.91 31.18 -8.27
C ASP A 2 8.57 31.54 -7.62
N LYS A 3 8.59 32.14 -6.43
CA LYS A 3 7.37 32.45 -5.67
C LYS A 3 6.39 33.34 -6.44
N ASP A 4 6.94 34.24 -7.26
CA ASP A 4 6.16 35.16 -8.09
C ASP A 4 5.42 34.44 -9.24
N GLU A 5 6.01 33.38 -9.77
CA GLU A 5 5.41 32.53 -10.82
C GLU A 5 4.25 31.70 -10.25
N VAL A 6 4.43 31.14 -9.05
CA VAL A 6 3.38 30.40 -8.34
C VAL A 6 2.18 31.31 -8.04
N GLN A 7 2.43 32.53 -7.57
CA GLN A 7 1.38 33.49 -7.27
C GLN A 7 0.56 33.88 -8.51
N LYS A 8 1.23 34.08 -9.65
CA LYS A 8 0.58 34.38 -10.91
C LYS A 8 -0.30 33.20 -11.39
N ASN A 9 0.23 31.97 -11.34
CA ASN A 9 -0.49 30.77 -11.74
C ASN A 9 -1.74 30.52 -10.87
N LEU A 10 -1.65 30.76 -9.56
CA LEU A 10 -2.80 30.64 -8.65
C LEU A 10 -3.89 31.68 -8.95
N LEU A 11 -3.51 32.90 -9.29
CA LEU A 11 -4.47 33.96 -9.68
C LEU A 11 -5.21 33.60 -10.97
N GLU A 12 -4.48 33.17 -12.00
CA GLU A 12 -5.07 32.75 -13.28
C GLU A 12 -6.00 31.53 -13.10
N MET A 13 -5.62 30.56 -12.28
CA MET A 13 -6.46 29.40 -11.97
C MET A 13 -7.74 29.80 -11.24
N ASN A 14 -7.67 30.74 -10.28
CA ASN A 14 -8.85 31.24 -9.58
C ASN A 14 -9.81 31.99 -10.51
N GLU A 15 -9.29 32.80 -11.45
CA GLU A 15 -10.12 33.46 -12.48
C GLU A 15 -10.84 32.48 -13.40
N LEU A 16 -10.22 31.33 -13.71
CA LEU A 16 -10.86 30.28 -14.49
C LEU A 16 -11.94 29.55 -13.70
N ILE A 17 -11.65 29.21 -12.44
CA ILE A 17 -12.57 28.48 -11.56
C ILE A 17 -13.80 29.33 -11.20
N THR A 18 -13.65 30.63 -11.04
CA THR A 18 -14.80 31.53 -10.78
C THR A 18 -15.80 31.59 -11.92
N LYS A 19 -15.37 31.31 -13.17
CA LYS A 19 -16.26 31.21 -14.34
C LYS A 19 -16.97 29.86 -14.45
N LEU A 20 -16.53 28.85 -13.69
CA LEU A 20 -17.19 27.54 -13.63
C LEU A 20 -18.35 27.54 -12.65
N ASP A 21 -19.29 26.61 -12.89
CA ASP A 21 -20.42 26.35 -12.02
C ASP A 21 -19.92 26.04 -10.59
N PRO A 22 -20.48 26.67 -9.54
CA PRO A 22 -20.07 26.46 -8.16
C PRO A 22 -19.97 24.99 -7.74
N ALA A 23 -20.83 24.11 -8.28
CA ALA A 23 -20.87 22.70 -7.94
C ALA A 23 -19.63 21.91 -8.42
N ILE A 24 -18.91 22.40 -9.43
CA ILE A 24 -17.77 21.69 -10.04
C ILE A 24 -16.42 22.35 -9.76
N ARG A 25 -16.40 23.50 -9.05
CA ARG A 25 -15.17 24.27 -8.79
C ARG A 25 -14.10 23.46 -8.07
N GLY A 26 -14.50 22.66 -7.08
CA GLY A 26 -13.57 21.78 -6.34
C GLY A 26 -12.90 20.76 -7.25
N ALA A 27 -13.69 20.02 -8.01
CA ALA A 27 -13.18 19.02 -8.96
C ALA A 27 -12.33 19.66 -10.09
N ALA A 28 -12.70 20.86 -10.55
CA ALA A 28 -11.93 21.57 -11.55
C ALA A 28 -10.56 22.03 -11.03
N PHE A 29 -10.48 22.49 -9.78
CA PHE A 29 -9.21 22.85 -9.14
C PHE A 29 -8.26 21.64 -9.09
N GLU A 30 -8.75 20.48 -8.67
CA GLU A 30 -7.97 19.24 -8.61
C GLU A 30 -7.45 18.81 -9.99
N ILE A 31 -8.27 18.93 -11.03
CA ILE A 31 -7.87 18.60 -12.41
C ILE A 31 -6.83 19.58 -12.94
N MET A 32 -6.93 20.87 -12.61
CA MET A 32 -6.05 21.91 -13.15
C MET A 32 -4.70 22.00 -12.43
N THR A 33 -4.67 21.74 -11.11
CA THR A 33 -3.44 21.77 -10.29
C THR A 33 -2.24 21.08 -10.95
N PRO A 34 -2.33 19.82 -11.44
CA PRO A 34 -1.18 19.16 -12.06
C PRO A 34 -0.72 19.84 -13.35
N TYR A 35 -1.59 20.45 -14.15
CA TYR A 35 -1.17 21.14 -15.40
C TYR A 35 -0.43 22.45 -15.14
N TRP A 36 -0.73 23.13 -14.04
CA TRP A 36 -0.13 24.44 -13.72
C TRP A 36 1.14 24.32 -12.88
N PHE A 37 1.26 23.26 -12.07
CA PHE A 37 2.38 23.11 -11.13
C PHE A 37 3.35 21.99 -11.51
N ASP A 38 2.95 21.02 -12.33
CA ASP A 38 3.81 19.92 -12.75
C ASP A 38 3.84 19.76 -14.27
N ASN A 39 5.04 19.70 -14.85
CA ASN A 39 5.25 19.38 -16.27
C ASN A 39 5.03 17.87 -16.54
N ILE A 40 3.88 17.33 -16.16
CA ILE A 40 3.56 15.91 -16.35
C ILE A 40 2.35 15.81 -17.30
N PRO A 41 2.51 15.19 -18.48
CA PRO A 41 1.40 15.02 -19.41
C PRO A 41 0.36 14.09 -18.76
N VAL A 42 -0.86 14.59 -18.61
CA VAL A 42 -1.99 13.83 -18.08
C VAL A 42 -2.27 12.64 -18.99
N ALA A 43 -1.91 11.46 -18.50
CA ALA A 43 -2.31 10.21 -19.10
C ALA A 43 -3.82 10.07 -18.94
N LYS A 44 -4.49 9.97 -20.09
CA LYS A 44 -5.93 9.83 -20.28
C LYS A 44 -6.57 8.88 -19.28
N THR A 45 -7.65 9.38 -18.70
CA THR A 45 -8.73 8.65 -18.03
C THR A 45 -9.16 7.40 -18.81
N ALA A 46 -9.11 6.24 -18.15
CA ALA A 46 -9.95 5.09 -18.45
C ALA A 46 -10.24 4.27 -17.18
N LYS A 47 -11.37 4.60 -16.54
CA LYS A 47 -12.26 3.75 -15.73
C LYS A 47 -11.64 2.62 -14.88
N ASN A 48 -11.49 2.88 -13.59
CA ASN A 48 -12.28 2.25 -12.52
C ASN A 48 -12.02 2.98 -11.19
N PRO A 49 -13.05 3.29 -10.38
CA PRO A 49 -12.85 3.93 -9.09
C PRO A 49 -12.43 2.83 -8.11
N LYS A 50 -11.12 2.65 -7.95
CA LYS A 50 -10.60 2.20 -6.67
C LYS A 50 -9.97 3.40 -6.02
N THR A 51 -10.66 3.87 -4.99
CA THR A 51 -10.29 4.87 -4.01
C THR A 51 -8.80 4.82 -3.71
N GLU A 52 -8.01 5.61 -4.42
CA GLU A 52 -6.71 6.05 -3.93
C GLU A 52 -7.02 7.14 -2.92
N LYS A 53 -7.27 6.68 -1.70
CA LYS A 53 -7.13 7.50 -0.51
C LYS A 53 -5.65 7.88 -0.47
N GLU A 54 -5.35 9.13 -0.74
CA GLU A 54 -4.18 9.78 -0.16
C GLU A 54 -4.36 9.71 1.36
N GLU A 55 -3.90 8.61 1.95
CA GLU A 55 -3.81 8.49 3.39
C GLU A 55 -2.54 9.21 3.82
N THR A 56 -2.75 10.38 4.42
CA THR A 56 -2.05 10.80 5.64
C THR A 56 -1.61 9.53 6.36
N LYS A 57 -0.29 9.30 6.48
CA LYS A 57 0.28 8.14 7.17
C LYS A 57 -0.13 8.16 8.64
N GLU A 58 -1.33 7.71 8.95
CA GLU A 58 -1.72 7.29 10.27
C GLU A 58 -0.96 5.97 10.53
N GLU A 59 -0.23 5.91 11.64
CA GLU A 59 0.44 4.68 12.05
C GLU A 59 -0.64 3.60 12.21
N VAL A 60 -0.59 2.59 11.35
CA VAL A 60 -1.57 1.50 11.40
C VAL A 60 -1.38 0.78 12.73
N ASP A 61 -2.47 0.67 13.51
CA ASP A 61 -2.43 -0.10 14.75
C ASP A 61 -2.17 -1.57 14.42
N THR A 62 -0.97 -2.02 14.77
CA THR A 62 -0.53 -3.41 14.54
C THR A 62 -0.69 -4.27 15.79
N THR A 63 -1.31 -3.73 16.85
CA THR A 63 -1.44 -4.42 18.15
C THR A 63 -2.45 -5.56 18.09
N ASP A 64 -3.53 -5.38 17.34
CA ASP A 64 -4.58 -6.38 17.12
C ASP A 64 -4.67 -6.77 15.64
N LEU A 65 -4.62 -8.08 15.36
CA LEU A 65 -4.63 -8.61 14.00
C LEU A 65 -5.98 -8.35 13.30
N GLY A 66 -7.10 -8.42 14.03
CA GLY A 66 -8.42 -8.14 13.48
C GLY A 66 -8.58 -6.68 13.06
N SER A 67 -8.12 -5.76 13.92
CA SER A 67 -8.10 -4.33 13.65
C SER A 67 -7.16 -3.97 12.50
N PHE A 68 -5.98 -4.59 12.45
CA PHE A 68 -5.03 -4.43 11.35
C PHE A 68 -5.65 -4.87 10.02
N ILE A 69 -6.30 -6.04 9.98
CA ILE A 69 -6.91 -6.56 8.75
C ILE A 69 -8.09 -5.68 8.30
N SER A 70 -8.92 -5.23 9.25
CA SER A 70 -10.10 -4.41 8.95
C SER A 70 -9.74 -3.05 8.34
N GLY A 71 -8.51 -2.58 8.55
CA GLY A 71 -8.00 -1.35 7.94
C GLY A 71 -7.69 -1.46 6.43
N PHE A 72 -7.67 -2.67 5.86
CA PHE A 72 -7.34 -2.89 4.45
C PHE A 72 -8.47 -3.58 3.68
N GLU A 73 -8.92 -2.98 2.58
CA GLU A 73 -9.82 -3.64 1.63
C GLU A 73 -9.02 -4.45 0.59
N HIS A 74 -9.12 -5.77 0.65
CA HIS A 74 -8.46 -6.68 -0.30
C HIS A 74 -9.43 -7.66 -0.93
N ASP A 75 -9.71 -7.47 -2.23
CA ASP A 75 -10.61 -8.34 -3.00
C ASP A 75 -9.98 -9.66 -3.43
N LYS A 76 -8.64 -9.74 -3.45
CA LYS A 76 -7.93 -10.89 -4.02
C LYS A 76 -7.29 -11.72 -2.91
N PRO A 77 -7.48 -13.05 -2.90
CA PRO A 77 -6.87 -13.92 -1.90
C PRO A 77 -5.34 -13.79 -1.79
N LYS A 78 -4.66 -13.52 -2.91
CA LYS A 78 -3.20 -13.32 -2.92
C LYS A 78 -2.75 -12.07 -2.14
N ASP A 79 -3.60 -11.04 -2.07
CA ASP A 79 -3.28 -9.80 -1.38
C ASP A 79 -3.45 -10.01 0.14
N ASN A 80 -4.40 -10.85 0.55
CA ASN A 80 -4.55 -11.30 1.95
C ASN A 80 -3.31 -12.01 2.49
N VAL A 81 -2.61 -12.78 1.64
CA VAL A 81 -1.33 -13.40 2.04
C VAL A 81 -0.29 -12.33 2.37
N MET A 82 -0.23 -11.25 1.57
CA MET A 82 0.73 -10.17 1.77
C MET A 82 0.40 -9.33 3.01
N LEU A 83 -0.89 -9.15 3.29
CA LEU A 83 -1.38 -8.50 4.49
C LEU A 83 -0.97 -9.28 5.76
N LEU A 84 -1.18 -10.60 5.77
CA LEU A 84 -0.76 -11.45 6.87
C LEU A 84 0.76 -11.42 7.07
N VAL A 85 1.52 -11.38 5.97
CA VAL A 85 2.98 -11.21 6.05
C VAL A 85 3.37 -9.84 6.58
N ALA A 86 2.67 -8.77 6.19
CA ALA A 86 2.92 -7.42 6.68
C ALA A 86 2.74 -7.35 8.20
N TRP A 87 1.69 -7.98 8.70
CA TRP A 87 1.45 -8.10 10.14
C TRP A 87 2.53 -8.95 10.83
N LEU A 88 2.88 -10.12 10.29
CA LEU A 88 3.95 -10.95 10.85
C LEU A 88 5.30 -10.21 10.91
N TYR A 89 5.60 -9.41 9.88
CA TYR A 89 6.78 -8.56 9.85
C TYR A 89 6.72 -7.45 10.91
N SER A 90 5.54 -6.88 11.18
CA SER A 90 5.38 -5.87 12.24
C SER A 90 5.53 -6.44 13.65
N GLN A 91 5.25 -7.73 13.83
CA GLN A 91 5.44 -8.41 15.11
C GLN A 91 6.88 -8.89 15.31
N TYR A 92 7.41 -9.68 14.38
CA TYR A 92 8.62 -10.47 14.55
C TYR A 92 9.80 -10.01 13.67
N GLY A 93 9.58 -9.04 12.79
CA GLY A 93 10.58 -8.55 11.87
C GLY A 93 10.92 -9.53 10.73
N ALA A 94 12.17 -9.52 10.29
CA ALA A 94 12.63 -10.28 9.13
C ALA A 94 13.08 -11.69 9.51
N TYR A 95 12.12 -12.60 9.67
CA TYR A 95 12.34 -14.02 9.95
C TYR A 95 11.83 -14.92 8.81
N PRO A 96 12.20 -16.21 8.76
CA PRO A 96 11.66 -17.15 7.78
C PRO A 96 10.22 -17.52 8.13
N ILE A 97 9.26 -17.01 7.35
CA ILE A 97 7.82 -17.25 7.51
C ILE A 97 7.44 -18.54 6.80
N GLN A 98 6.67 -19.40 7.46
CA GLN A 98 6.17 -20.63 6.86
C GLN A 98 4.78 -20.44 6.24
N ALA A 99 4.51 -21.16 5.16
CA ALA A 99 3.19 -21.17 4.54
C ALA A 99 2.10 -21.72 5.48
N LYS A 100 2.48 -22.59 6.43
CA LYS A 100 1.57 -23.14 7.44
C LYS A 100 1.11 -22.06 8.42
N GLU A 101 2.02 -21.21 8.90
CA GLU A 101 1.68 -20.10 9.81
C GLU A 101 0.72 -19.11 9.14
N ILE A 102 0.97 -18.75 7.88
CA ILE A 102 0.06 -17.87 7.11
C ILE A 102 -1.32 -18.51 6.99
N LYS A 103 -1.38 -19.84 6.80
CA LYS A 103 -2.65 -20.55 6.71
C LYS A 103 -3.42 -20.54 8.02
N GLU A 104 -2.75 -20.84 9.12
CA GLU A 104 -3.36 -20.83 10.45
C GLU A 104 -3.88 -19.44 10.82
N LEU A 105 -3.13 -18.37 10.49
CA LEU A 105 -3.58 -17.00 10.69
C LEU A 105 -4.75 -16.61 9.78
N GLY A 106 -4.71 -17.01 8.51
CA GLY A 106 -5.81 -16.78 7.58
C GLY A 106 -7.11 -17.43 8.06
N ASP A 107 -7.03 -18.68 8.48
CA ASP A 107 -8.16 -19.43 9.02
C ASP A 107 -8.66 -18.82 10.34
N ALA A 108 -7.77 -18.37 11.24
CA ALA A 108 -8.12 -17.73 12.51
C ALA A 108 -8.83 -16.37 12.33
N CYS A 109 -8.50 -15.63 11.27
CA CYS A 109 -9.10 -14.32 10.98
C CYS A 109 -10.28 -14.40 10.01
N GLY A 110 -10.64 -15.60 9.53
CA GLY A 110 -11.69 -15.77 8.52
C GLY A 110 -11.33 -15.19 7.14
N LEU A 111 -10.04 -15.00 6.86
CA LEU A 111 -9.57 -14.49 5.57
C LEU A 111 -9.47 -15.62 4.55
N VAL A 112 -10.04 -15.38 3.36
CA VAL A 112 -9.87 -16.31 2.24
C VAL A 112 -8.46 -16.13 1.66
N ILE A 113 -7.61 -17.14 1.82
CA ILE A 113 -6.26 -17.19 1.24
C ILE A 113 -6.13 -18.34 0.23
N PRO A 114 -5.17 -18.27 -0.71
CA PRO A 114 -4.87 -19.37 -1.62
C PRO A 114 -4.38 -20.60 -0.85
N SER A 115 -4.73 -21.80 -1.35
CA SER A 115 -4.25 -23.07 -0.79
C SER A 115 -2.72 -23.21 -0.79
N ARG A 116 -2.05 -22.50 -1.71
CA ARG A 116 -0.60 -22.42 -1.85
C ARG A 116 -0.09 -21.00 -1.61
N ALA A 117 -0.07 -20.58 -0.34
CA ALA A 117 0.51 -19.31 0.07
C ALA A 117 2.02 -19.22 -0.25
N ASP A 118 2.72 -20.35 -0.27
CA ASP A 118 4.12 -20.48 -0.69
C ASP A 118 4.35 -19.98 -2.12
N ASN A 119 3.42 -20.30 -3.04
CA ASN A 119 3.50 -19.83 -4.42
C ASN A 119 3.29 -18.33 -4.53
N THR A 120 2.41 -17.75 -3.70
CA THR A 120 2.20 -16.30 -3.66
C THR A 120 3.48 -15.59 -3.24
N MET A 121 4.15 -16.05 -2.19
CA MET A 121 5.44 -15.51 -1.75
C MET A 121 6.55 -15.73 -2.78
N ARG A 122 6.57 -16.88 -3.46
CA ARG A 122 7.55 -17.16 -4.53
C ARG A 122 7.41 -16.21 -5.72
N GLN A 123 6.17 -15.91 -6.11
CA GLN A 123 5.87 -15.09 -7.29
C GLN A 123 5.87 -13.59 -6.98
N ALA A 124 5.86 -13.22 -5.71
CA ALA A 124 5.87 -11.85 -5.26
C ALA A 124 7.14 -11.10 -5.68
N LYS A 125 6.94 -10.03 -6.47
CA LYS A 125 7.99 -9.14 -6.93
C LYS A 125 7.54 -7.70 -6.86
N ASP A 126 8.46 -6.80 -6.48
CA ASP A 126 8.31 -5.35 -6.68
C ASP A 126 9.41 -4.87 -7.63
N LYS A 127 9.04 -4.11 -8.65
CA LYS A 127 9.98 -3.56 -9.66
C LYS A 127 10.93 -4.63 -10.24
N GLY A 128 10.41 -5.83 -10.47
CA GLY A 128 11.17 -6.98 -10.98
C GLY A 128 12.07 -7.70 -9.96
N LYS A 129 12.18 -7.20 -8.73
CA LYS A 129 12.94 -7.81 -7.64
C LYS A 129 12.06 -8.69 -6.76
N GLY A 130 12.54 -9.87 -6.40
CA GLY A 130 11.84 -10.78 -5.49
C GLY A 130 11.70 -10.19 -4.09
N LEU A 131 10.49 -10.29 -3.54
CA LEU A 131 10.21 -9.81 -2.17
C LEU A 131 10.66 -10.82 -1.11
N PHE A 132 10.74 -12.10 -1.48
CA PHE A 132 11.09 -13.19 -0.59
C PHE A 132 12.22 -14.04 -1.17
N ASN A 133 13.05 -14.56 -0.28
CA ASN A 133 14.02 -15.60 -0.55
C ASN A 133 13.65 -16.86 0.25
N GLN A 134 13.78 -18.03 -0.38
CA GLN A 134 13.57 -19.29 0.32
C GLN A 134 14.72 -19.55 1.30
N GLN A 135 14.39 -19.80 2.57
CA GLN A 135 15.34 -20.15 3.60
C GLN A 135 14.85 -21.42 4.32
N GLY A 136 15.45 -22.56 3.97
CA GLY A 136 14.99 -23.87 4.46
C GLY A 136 13.55 -24.15 4.02
N LYS A 137 12.67 -24.38 5.00
CA LYS A 137 11.24 -24.62 4.77
C LYS A 137 10.40 -23.33 4.75
N GLY A 138 10.99 -22.18 5.07
CA GLY A 138 10.31 -20.90 5.14
C GLY A 138 10.73 -19.91 4.04
N TRP A 139 10.04 -18.78 4.03
CA TRP A 139 10.27 -17.65 3.14
C TRP A 139 10.67 -16.44 3.96
N LYS A 140 11.87 -15.93 3.73
CA LYS A 140 12.38 -14.74 4.42
C LYS A 140 12.27 -13.53 3.51
N LEU A 141 11.83 -12.41 4.07
CA LEU A 141 11.80 -11.13 3.37
C LEU A 141 13.20 -10.68 2.95
N THR A 142 13.30 -10.20 1.71
CA THR A 142 14.50 -9.50 1.23
C THR A 142 14.46 -8.04 1.67
N VAL A 143 15.57 -7.31 1.52
CA VAL A 143 15.60 -5.86 1.76
C VAL A 143 14.55 -5.13 0.91
N SER A 144 14.34 -5.59 -0.33
CA SER A 144 13.28 -5.05 -1.20
C SER A 144 11.89 -5.39 -0.67
N GLY A 145 11.69 -6.60 -0.15
CA GLY A 145 10.48 -7.02 0.56
C GLY A 145 10.16 -6.15 1.76
N GLU A 146 11.14 -5.89 2.62
CA GLU A 146 10.96 -5.03 3.79
C GLU A 146 10.53 -3.60 3.40
N LEU A 147 11.19 -3.02 2.39
CA LEU A 147 10.82 -1.69 1.89
C LEU A 147 9.42 -1.67 1.26
N TYR A 148 9.06 -2.73 0.54
CA TYR A 148 7.72 -2.89 -0.03
C TYR A 148 6.65 -2.92 1.06
N LEU A 149 6.85 -3.72 2.11
CA LEU A 149 5.85 -3.82 3.19
C LEU A 149 5.72 -2.49 3.96
N LYS A 150 6.84 -1.84 4.27
CA LYS A 150 6.86 -0.53 4.93
C LYS A 150 6.13 0.56 4.13
N SER A 151 6.23 0.51 2.80
CA SER A 151 5.61 1.50 1.93
C SER A 151 4.14 1.19 1.62
N THR A 152 3.80 -0.10 1.45
CA THR A 152 2.46 -0.53 1.04
C THR A 152 1.49 -0.63 2.21
N TYR A 153 1.96 -1.11 3.37
CA TYR A 153 1.12 -1.36 4.54
C TYR A 153 1.45 -0.44 5.71
N SER A 154 2.35 0.53 5.53
CA SER A 154 2.80 1.46 6.58
C SER A 154 3.27 0.78 7.88
N VAL A 155 3.74 -0.47 7.79
CA VAL A 155 4.18 -1.25 8.94
C VAL A 155 5.64 -0.97 9.29
N THR A 156 5.97 -1.00 10.58
CA THR A 156 7.36 -0.92 11.08
C THR A 156 7.92 -2.32 11.33
N LYS A 157 9.24 -2.42 11.52
CA LYS A 157 9.89 -3.72 11.77
C LYS A 157 9.65 -4.14 13.23
N GLY A 158 9.07 -5.32 13.41
CA GLY A 158 8.91 -5.91 14.73
C GLY A 158 10.22 -6.32 15.39
N ASN A 159 10.19 -6.38 16.72
CA ASN A 159 11.34 -6.79 17.55
C ASN A 159 11.02 -8.00 18.45
N LYS A 160 9.83 -8.60 18.33
CA LYS A 160 9.47 -9.78 19.13
C LYS A 160 10.32 -10.97 18.67
N PRO A 161 10.76 -11.83 19.61
CA PRO A 161 11.45 -13.05 19.24
C PRO A 161 10.55 -13.88 18.32
N ALA A 162 11.10 -14.35 17.21
CA ALA A 162 10.36 -15.18 16.26
C ALA A 162 9.80 -16.42 16.99
N PRO A 163 8.60 -16.89 16.64
CA PRO A 163 8.08 -18.16 17.14
C PRO A 163 9.11 -19.25 16.85
N LYS A 164 9.60 -19.92 17.90
CA LYS A 164 10.43 -21.11 17.73
C LYS A 164 9.48 -22.28 17.50
N ASP A 165 9.58 -22.92 16.34
CA ASP A 165 9.12 -24.30 16.14
C ASP A 165 9.86 -25.25 17.07
#